data_AF-A0AAU9YVA6-F1
#
_entry.id   AF-A0AAU9YVA6-F1
#
_cell.length_a   1.000
_cell.length_b   1.000
_cell.length_c   1.000
_cell.angle_alpha   90.00
_cell.angle_beta   90.00
_cell.angle_gamma   90.00
#
_symmetry.space_group_name_H-M   'P 1'
#
loop_
_entity.id
_entity.type
_entity.pdbx_description
1 polymer ?
#
loop_
_entity_poly.entity_id
_entity_poly.type
_entity_poly.pdbx_seq_one_letter_code
_entity_poly.pdbx_strand_id
1 'polypeptide(L)'
;MATAKEVKRLLTWCRPCRSLRGPQCRAFAALVPGVSQVDNNSDFLGKKPHRKHPGILRLPHVRLPQALANAAQLLLLERPFRSVEKQVQALTNYLWSRHLPVEPEELQRRAADLEKKFLESQDSTQTEEKLRGAVLHALRRTTYHWQKLSYNEELSLIYMAARLDGGFAAVFRVFHEIQARVPEFQPQTLMDFGSGTGSVAWAAHSTWGQSLREYVCVDSSAAMLGLAEKLLKGPV
;
A
#
# COMPACT_ATOMS: atom_id res chain seq x y z
N MET A 1 7.32 -35.19 -62.15
CA MET A 1 7.98 -36.43 -61.69
C MET A 1 9.26 -36.06 -60.96
N ALA A 2 9.54 -36.75 -59.83
CA ALA A 2 10.61 -36.54 -58.83
C ALA A 2 10.47 -35.25 -57.98
N THR A 3 9.82 -35.20 -56.80
CA THR A 3 10.03 -35.84 -55.47
C THR A 3 11.39 -35.58 -54.82
N ALA A 4 11.49 -34.49 -54.05
CA ALA A 4 12.49 -34.31 -52.99
C ALA A 4 11.83 -34.61 -51.63
N LYS A 5 11.98 -35.86 -51.18
CA LYS A 5 11.91 -36.28 -49.78
C LYS A 5 13.22 -35.83 -49.10
N GLU A 6 13.15 -35.69 -47.77
CA GLU A 6 14.23 -35.32 -46.82
C GLU A 6 14.48 -33.80 -46.79
N VAL A 7 14.13 -33.07 -45.73
CA VAL A 7 14.71 -33.20 -44.38
C VAL A 7 13.64 -32.99 -43.30
N LYS A 8 13.21 -34.10 -42.68
CA LYS A 8 12.59 -34.13 -41.36
C LYS A 8 13.58 -34.85 -40.45
N ARG A 9 14.25 -34.12 -39.56
CA ARG A 9 14.76 -34.54 -38.23
C ARG A 9 15.77 -33.50 -37.73
N LEU A 10 15.33 -32.72 -36.75
CA LEU A 10 16.06 -32.35 -35.52
C LEU A 10 15.23 -31.32 -34.74
N LEU A 11 14.01 -31.74 -34.39
CA LEU A 11 13.36 -31.27 -33.17
C LEU A 11 13.94 -32.11 -32.05
N THR A 12 14.78 -31.53 -31.20
CA THR A 12 14.83 -31.75 -29.74
C THR A 12 16.07 -31.08 -29.15
N TRP A 13 15.88 -30.48 -27.97
CA TRP A 13 16.88 -29.88 -27.08
C TRP A 13 17.33 -28.44 -27.37
N CYS A 14 16.44 -27.49 -27.05
CA CYS A 14 16.87 -26.23 -26.44
C CYS A 14 16.25 -26.11 -25.05
N ARG A 15 17.14 -26.09 -24.05
CA ARG A 15 16.83 -25.89 -22.62
C ARG A 15 16.16 -24.52 -22.42
N PRO A 16 15.23 -24.37 -21.47
CA PRO A 16 14.74 -23.04 -21.11
C PRO A 16 15.89 -22.29 -20.43
N CYS A 17 16.31 -21.20 -21.07
CA CYS A 17 17.30 -20.27 -20.56
C CYS A 17 16.81 -19.77 -19.19
N ARG A 18 17.56 -20.06 -18.12
CA ARG A 18 17.39 -19.46 -16.80
C ARG A 18 17.72 -17.98 -16.94
N SER A 19 16.72 -17.14 -17.19
CA SER A 19 16.86 -15.71 -17.02
C SER A 19 17.05 -15.40 -15.53
N LEU A 20 18.02 -14.52 -15.29
CA LEU A 20 18.53 -14.13 -13.98
C LEU A 20 17.40 -13.68 -13.05
N ARG A 21 17.33 -14.31 -11.87
CA ARG A 21 16.51 -13.84 -10.76
C ARG A 21 17.13 -12.57 -10.20
N GLY A 22 16.66 -11.41 -10.67
CA GLY A 22 16.59 -10.25 -9.79
C GLY A 22 15.53 -10.52 -8.71
N PRO A 23 15.62 -9.90 -7.51
CA PRO A 23 14.58 -10.05 -6.50
C PRO A 23 13.30 -9.40 -7.06
N GLN A 24 12.41 -10.22 -7.60
CA GLN A 24 11.03 -9.82 -7.84
C GLN A 24 10.44 -9.56 -6.46
N CYS A 25 10.34 -8.29 -6.07
CA CYS A 25 9.46 -7.85 -4.99
C CYS A 25 8.03 -8.13 -5.44
N ARG A 26 7.62 -9.41 -5.38
CA ARG A 26 6.22 -9.78 -5.45
C ARG A 26 5.61 -9.23 -4.17
N ALA A 27 4.93 -8.10 -4.29
CA ALA A 27 3.99 -7.61 -3.29
C ALA A 27 2.84 -8.63 -3.20
N PHE A 28 3.08 -9.73 -2.49
CA PHE A 28 2.01 -10.58 -2.04
C PHE A 28 1.44 -9.92 -0.79
N ALA A 29 0.22 -9.42 -0.89
CA ALA A 29 -0.70 -9.54 0.23
C ALA A 29 -0.75 -11.04 0.54
N ALA A 30 0.07 -11.50 1.48
CA ALA A 30 0.07 -12.90 1.87
C ALA A 30 -1.25 -13.15 2.58
N LEU A 31 -2.18 -13.84 1.91
CA LEU A 31 -3.30 -14.50 2.57
C LEU A 31 -2.69 -15.32 3.71
N VAL A 32 -3.00 -14.97 4.95
CA VAL A 32 -2.57 -15.74 6.12
C VAL A 32 -3.17 -17.14 5.95
N PRO A 33 -2.35 -18.19 5.74
CA PRO A 33 -2.86 -19.54 5.53
C PRO A 33 -3.68 -19.96 6.75
N GLY A 34 -4.96 -20.27 6.54
CA GLY A 34 -5.87 -20.77 7.59
C GLY A 34 -6.81 -19.75 8.24
N VAL A 35 -6.61 -18.44 8.08
CA VAL A 35 -7.51 -17.41 8.67
C VAL A 35 -8.59 -16.95 7.70
N SER A 36 -8.31 -16.99 6.40
CA SER A 36 -9.25 -16.63 5.34
C SER A 36 -9.76 -17.89 4.62
N GLN A 37 -10.33 -18.84 5.38
CA GLN A 37 -11.15 -19.86 4.74
C GLN A 37 -12.43 -19.17 4.25
N VAL A 38 -12.51 -18.95 2.94
CA VAL A 38 -13.76 -18.54 2.29
C VAL A 38 -14.74 -19.68 2.52
N ASP A 39 -15.77 -19.41 3.31
CA ASP A 39 -16.85 -20.34 3.55
C ASP A 39 -17.52 -20.68 2.21
N ASN A 40 -17.18 -21.84 1.66
CA ASN A 40 -17.81 -22.40 0.47
C ASN A 40 -18.95 -23.37 0.83
N ASN A 41 -19.21 -23.56 2.13
CA ASN A 41 -20.18 -24.53 2.64
C ASN A 41 -21.52 -23.86 2.96
N SER A 42 -21.52 -22.61 3.41
CA SER A 42 -22.76 -21.84 3.47
C SER A 42 -23.28 -21.54 2.06
N ASP A 43 -24.60 -21.56 1.91
CA ASP A 43 -25.27 -21.16 0.65
C ASP A 43 -25.23 -19.63 0.43
N PHE A 44 -24.22 -18.95 0.98
CA PHE A 44 -24.04 -17.49 0.91
C PHE A 44 -24.05 -16.98 -0.53
N LEU A 45 -23.52 -17.76 -1.48
CA LEU A 45 -23.48 -17.43 -2.90
C LEU A 45 -24.61 -18.08 -3.73
N GLY A 46 -25.62 -18.69 -3.10
CA GLY A 46 -26.73 -19.34 -3.80
C GLY A 46 -26.27 -20.44 -4.76
N LYS A 47 -25.36 -21.31 -4.31
CA LYS A 47 -24.70 -22.39 -5.10
C LYS A 47 -23.93 -21.93 -6.34
N LYS A 48 -23.67 -20.63 -6.53
CA LYS A 48 -22.80 -20.15 -7.61
C LYS A 48 -21.33 -20.26 -7.19
N PRO A 49 -20.44 -20.84 -8.03
CA PRO A 49 -19.01 -20.81 -7.76
C PRO A 49 -18.52 -19.37 -7.59
N HIS A 50 -17.72 -19.09 -6.56
CA HIS A 50 -17.24 -17.74 -6.25
C HIS A 50 -16.65 -17.02 -7.46
N ARG A 51 -15.94 -17.72 -8.36
CA ARG A 51 -15.32 -17.16 -9.58
C ARG A 51 -16.29 -16.79 -10.71
N LYS A 52 -17.56 -17.21 -10.60
CA LYS A 52 -18.64 -16.93 -11.55
C LYS A 52 -19.72 -16.03 -10.94
N HIS A 53 -19.46 -15.45 -9.78
CA HIS A 53 -20.40 -14.56 -9.12
C HIS A 53 -20.62 -13.29 -9.98
N PRO A 54 -21.88 -12.84 -10.21
CA PRO A 54 -22.18 -11.69 -11.06
C PRO A 54 -21.59 -10.37 -10.54
N GLY A 55 -21.30 -10.29 -9.24
CA GLY A 55 -20.63 -9.14 -8.63
C GLY A 55 -19.13 -9.04 -8.91
N ILE A 56 -18.52 -10.00 -9.62
CA ILE A 56 -17.10 -9.92 -10.01
C ILE A 56 -16.95 -8.93 -11.15
N LEU A 57 -16.19 -7.87 -10.89
CA LEU A 57 -15.72 -6.95 -11.91
C LEU A 57 -14.25 -7.25 -12.23
N ARG A 58 -13.97 -7.48 -13.51
CA ARG A 58 -12.61 -7.76 -13.99
C ARG A 58 -11.96 -6.45 -14.39
N LEU A 59 -10.91 -6.08 -13.67
CA LEU A 59 -10.04 -4.98 -14.06
C LEU A 59 -8.66 -5.55 -14.45
N PRO A 60 -8.12 -5.21 -15.64
CA PRO A 60 -6.76 -5.57 -16.00
C PRO A 60 -5.75 -4.88 -15.08
N HIS A 61 -4.46 -5.25 -15.21
CA HIS A 61 -3.39 -4.62 -14.45
C HIS A 61 -3.38 -3.10 -14.67
N VAL A 62 -3.60 -2.35 -13.60
CA VAL A 62 -3.63 -0.88 -13.63
C VAL A 62 -2.21 -0.35 -13.75
N ARG A 63 -2.00 0.61 -14.66
CA ARG A 63 -0.74 1.35 -14.80
C ARG A 63 -1.01 2.82 -14.48
N LEU A 64 0.02 3.51 -13.99
CA LEU A 64 -0.04 4.96 -13.84
C LEU A 64 -0.26 5.63 -15.21
N PRO A 65 -1.04 6.73 -15.27
CA PRO A 65 -1.10 7.57 -16.46
C PRO A 65 0.30 8.03 -16.85
N GLN A 66 0.61 8.03 -18.15
CA GLN A 66 1.97 8.30 -18.62
C GLN A 66 2.46 9.68 -18.18
N ALA A 67 1.58 10.70 -18.19
CA ALA A 67 1.88 12.03 -17.69
C ALA A 67 2.33 12.02 -16.22
N LEU A 68 1.60 11.29 -15.36
CA LEU A 68 1.94 11.14 -13.94
C LEU A 68 3.26 10.38 -13.75
N ALA A 69 3.46 9.29 -14.49
CA ALA A 69 4.69 8.51 -14.42
C ALA A 69 5.91 9.35 -14.84
N ASN A 70 5.80 10.14 -15.90
CA ASN A 70 6.86 11.01 -16.39
C ASN A 70 7.16 12.14 -15.38
N ALA A 71 6.13 12.79 -14.84
CA ALA A 71 6.30 13.84 -13.83
C ALA A 71 7.01 13.29 -12.58
N ALA A 72 6.61 12.11 -12.09
CA ALA A 72 7.27 11.47 -10.96
C ALA A 72 8.74 11.13 -11.25
N GLN A 73 9.05 10.65 -12.46
CA GLN A 73 10.43 10.37 -12.86
C GLN A 73 11.28 11.65 -12.92
N LEU A 74 10.77 12.73 -13.52
CA LEU A 74 11.49 14.00 -13.59
C LEU A 74 11.79 14.56 -12.20
N LEU A 75 10.81 14.53 -11.28
CA LEU A 75 11.00 15.00 -9.91
C LEU A 75 12.06 14.20 -9.13
N LEU A 76 12.20 12.90 -9.42
CA LEU A 76 13.27 12.07 -8.86
C LEU A 76 14.64 12.37 -9.47
N LEU A 77 14.69 12.78 -10.73
CA LEU A 77 15.94 13.14 -11.43
C LEU A 77 16.45 14.53 -11.06
N GLU A 78 15.57 15.49 -10.79
CA GLU A 78 15.93 16.87 -10.41
C GLU A 78 16.68 16.96 -9.06
N ARG A 79 16.49 15.98 -8.17
CA ARG A 79 17.07 15.98 -6.83
C ARG A 79 18.09 14.84 -6.70
N PRO A 80 19.39 15.12 -6.55
CA PRO A 80 20.39 14.08 -6.37
C PRO A 80 20.29 13.48 -4.95
N PHE A 81 19.49 12.43 -4.80
CA PHE A 81 19.39 11.67 -3.57
C PHE A 81 20.47 10.58 -3.51
N ARG A 82 21.06 10.40 -2.33
CA ARG A 82 21.94 9.25 -2.08
C ARG A 82 21.08 8.01 -1.85
N SER A 83 21.24 6.99 -2.70
CA SER A 83 20.62 5.67 -2.50
C SER A 83 19.09 5.68 -2.38
N VAL A 84 18.36 6.36 -3.29
CA VAL A 84 16.88 6.43 -3.31
C VAL A 84 16.23 5.06 -3.12
N GLU A 85 16.68 4.05 -3.86
CA GLU A 85 16.11 2.70 -3.81
C GLU A 85 16.14 2.11 -2.39
N LYS A 86 17.25 2.30 -1.68
CA LYS A 86 17.38 1.82 -0.29
C LYS A 86 16.43 2.58 0.64
N GLN A 87 16.30 3.89 0.45
CA GLN A 87 15.40 4.72 1.24
C GLN A 87 13.92 4.36 0.98
N VAL A 88 13.55 4.15 -0.28
CA VAL A 88 12.22 3.69 -0.70
C VAL A 88 11.89 2.32 -0.12
N GLN A 89 12.84 1.38 -0.16
CA GLN A 89 12.65 0.06 0.43
C GLN A 89 12.52 0.14 1.96
N ALA A 90 13.36 0.95 2.61
CA ALA A 90 13.30 1.15 4.06
C ALA A 90 11.95 1.77 4.48
N LEU A 91 11.48 2.80 3.76
CA LEU A 91 10.19 3.42 4.02
C LEU A 91 9.04 2.45 3.77
N THR A 92 9.08 1.69 2.68
CA THR A 92 8.06 0.66 2.38
C THR A 92 7.97 -0.36 3.50
N ASN A 93 9.10 -0.88 3.97
CA ASN A 93 9.16 -1.84 5.07
C ASN A 93 8.66 -1.23 6.38
N TYR A 94 9.05 0.02 6.66
CA TYR A 94 8.60 0.75 7.84
C TYR A 94 7.10 0.96 7.83
N LEU A 95 6.52 1.42 6.72
CA LEU A 95 5.08 1.62 6.58
C LEU A 95 4.33 0.30 6.73
N TRP A 96 4.88 -0.81 6.23
CA TRP A 96 4.27 -2.12 6.36
C TRP A 96 4.28 -2.67 7.79
N SER A 97 5.30 -2.36 8.57
CA SER A 97 5.42 -2.82 9.96
C SER A 97 4.66 -1.94 10.96
N ARG A 98 3.91 -0.93 10.50
CA ARG A 98 3.15 -0.06 11.41
C ARG A 98 1.94 -0.80 11.98
N HIS A 99 1.77 -0.66 13.29
CA HIS A 99 0.58 -1.07 14.01
C HIS A 99 -0.22 0.16 14.44
N LEU A 100 -1.52 -0.02 14.68
CA LEU A 100 -2.33 1.03 15.29
C LEU A 100 -1.79 1.34 16.70
N PRO A 101 -1.91 2.60 17.16
CA PRO A 101 -1.69 2.93 18.57
C PRO A 101 -2.52 2.01 19.46
N VAL A 102 -1.92 1.53 20.55
CA VAL A 102 -2.64 0.71 21.53
C VAL A 102 -3.57 1.62 22.32
N GLU A 103 -4.81 1.17 22.51
CA GLU A 103 -5.80 1.92 23.27
C GLU A 103 -5.38 2.06 24.75
N PRO A 104 -5.71 3.19 25.41
CA PRO A 104 -5.34 3.43 26.80
C PRO A 104 -5.79 2.31 27.76
N GLU A 105 -6.98 1.76 27.54
CA GLU A 105 -7.53 0.67 28.35
C GLU A 105 -6.69 -0.61 28.25
N GLU A 106 -6.24 -0.94 27.04
CA GLU A 106 -5.39 -2.11 26.82
C GLU A 106 -4.00 -1.91 27.44
N LEU A 107 -3.45 -0.69 27.37
CA LEU A 107 -2.20 -0.35 28.06
C LEU A 107 -2.33 -0.51 29.58
N GLN A 108 -3.44 -0.08 30.17
CA GLN A 108 -3.71 -0.25 31.59
C GLN A 108 -3.82 -1.72 32.00
N ARG A 109 -4.53 -2.54 31.21
CA ARG A 109 -4.62 -4.00 31.46
C ARG A 109 -3.24 -4.66 31.42
N ARG A 110 -2.44 -4.34 30.39
CA ARG A 110 -1.06 -4.84 30.28
C ARG A 110 -0.18 -4.39 31.46
N ALA A 111 -0.39 -3.16 31.97
CA ALA A 111 0.31 -2.66 33.14
C ALA A 111 -0.02 -3.48 34.39
N ALA A 112 -1.31 -3.72 34.64
CA ALA A 112 -1.77 -4.52 35.79
C ALA A 112 -1.28 -5.97 35.72
N ASP A 113 -1.29 -6.58 34.53
CA ASP A 113 -0.75 -7.93 34.32
C ASP A 113 0.76 -8.00 34.60
N LEU A 114 1.50 -6.96 34.23
CA LEU A 114 2.94 -6.86 34.52
C LEU A 114 3.20 -6.63 36.01
N GLU A 115 2.43 -5.76 36.67
CA GLU A 115 2.49 -5.57 38.12
C GLU A 115 2.30 -6.88 38.86
N LYS A 116 1.25 -7.63 38.51
CA LYS A 116 0.97 -8.96 39.08
C LYS A 116 2.15 -9.92 38.87
N LYS A 117 2.67 -10.00 37.63
CA LYS A 117 3.82 -10.86 37.33
C LYS A 117 5.08 -10.48 38.11
N PHE A 118 5.33 -9.18 38.27
CA PHE A 118 6.50 -8.72 39.02
C PHE A 118 6.37 -9.03 40.51
N LEU A 119 5.19 -8.81 41.10
CA LEU A 119 4.87 -9.17 42.48
C LEU A 119 4.99 -10.68 42.74
N GLU A 120 4.59 -11.51 41.78
CA GLU A 120 4.75 -12.97 41.87
C GLU A 120 6.22 -13.43 41.74
N SER A 121 7.08 -12.63 41.09
CA SER A 121 8.48 -12.99 40.78
C SER A 121 9.54 -12.44 41.74
N GLN A 122 9.20 -11.44 42.56
CA GLN A 122 10.15 -10.75 43.44
C GLN A 122 9.71 -10.76 44.89
N ASP A 123 10.65 -11.02 45.81
CA ASP A 123 10.40 -10.93 47.25
C ASP A 123 10.03 -9.50 47.65
N SER A 124 9.05 -9.42 48.55
CA SER A 124 8.30 -8.29 49.16
C SER A 124 9.05 -7.00 49.61
N THR A 125 10.32 -6.81 49.24
CA THR A 125 11.19 -5.69 49.67
C THR A 125 11.30 -4.53 48.68
N GLN A 126 10.61 -4.58 47.53
CA GLN A 126 10.65 -3.48 46.57
C GLN A 126 9.72 -2.33 46.94
N THR A 127 10.28 -1.12 46.95
CA THR A 127 9.50 0.12 47.06
C THR A 127 8.54 0.24 45.87
N GLU A 128 7.32 0.71 46.12
CA GLU A 128 6.28 0.87 45.09
C GLU A 128 6.77 1.66 43.85
N GLU A 129 7.62 2.66 44.07
CA GLU A 129 8.25 3.44 43.00
C GLU A 129 9.16 2.60 42.07
N LYS A 130 9.89 1.63 42.62
CA LYS A 130 10.75 0.73 41.83
C LYS A 130 9.92 -0.22 40.98
N LEU A 131 8.83 -0.74 41.55
CA LEU A 131 7.88 -1.59 40.83
C LEU A 131 7.24 -0.81 39.66
N ARG A 132 6.71 0.39 39.92
CA ARG A 132 6.16 1.28 38.88
C ARG A 132 7.20 1.58 37.79
N GLY A 133 8.44 1.86 38.16
CA GLY A 133 9.54 2.06 37.22
C GLY A 133 9.81 0.83 36.33
N ALA A 134 9.82 -0.36 36.91
CA ALA A 134 10.02 -1.62 36.19
C ALA A 134 8.87 -1.94 35.22
N VAL A 135 7.62 -1.72 35.66
CA VAL A 135 6.41 -1.88 34.85
C VAL A 135 6.43 -0.93 33.67
N LEU A 136 6.67 0.37 33.89
CA LEU A 136 6.75 1.35 32.81
C LEU A 136 7.88 1.04 31.82
N HIS A 137 9.03 0.57 32.30
CA HIS A 137 10.13 0.15 31.45
C HIS A 137 9.75 -1.08 30.59
N ALA A 138 9.12 -2.09 31.19
CA ALA A 138 8.63 -3.27 30.47
C ALA A 138 7.55 -2.90 29.44
N LEU A 139 6.61 -2.03 29.79
CA LEU A 139 5.58 -1.52 28.88
C LEU A 139 6.19 -0.79 27.69
N ARG A 140 7.17 0.10 27.89
CA ARG A 140 7.85 0.81 26.79
C ARG A 140 8.57 -0.14 25.82
N ARG A 141 9.10 -1.28 26.30
CA ARG A 141 9.78 -2.26 25.47
C ARG A 141 8.84 -3.19 24.71
N THR A 142 7.67 -3.47 25.27
CA THR A 142 6.70 -4.44 24.72
C THR A 142 5.60 -3.78 23.89
N THR A 143 5.35 -2.50 24.12
CA THR A 143 4.31 -1.73 23.43
C THR A 143 4.88 -1.12 22.16
N TYR A 144 4.17 -1.29 21.04
CA TYR A 144 4.51 -0.61 19.80
C TYR A 144 4.44 0.90 19.98
N HIS A 145 5.56 1.58 19.74
CA HIS A 145 5.63 3.03 19.83
C HIS A 145 5.24 3.66 18.49
N TRP A 146 3.95 3.95 18.34
CA TRP A 146 3.47 4.67 17.17
C TRP A 146 4.02 6.10 17.17
N GLN A 147 4.59 6.50 16.04
CA GLN A 147 5.07 7.87 15.82
C GLN A 147 4.44 8.45 14.56
N LYS A 148 4.04 9.72 14.65
CA LYS A 148 3.56 10.48 13.49
C LYS A 148 4.71 10.68 12.50
N LEU A 149 4.47 10.39 11.23
CA LEU A 149 5.39 10.78 10.16
C LEU A 149 5.19 12.27 9.85
N SER A 150 6.29 13.02 9.89
CA SER A 150 6.33 14.42 9.48
C SER A 150 6.98 14.50 8.11
N TYR A 151 6.21 14.86 7.09
CA TYR A 151 6.67 14.89 5.71
C TYR A 151 7.37 16.22 5.39
N ASN A 152 8.65 16.13 5.05
CA ASN A 152 9.41 17.21 4.42
C ASN A 152 9.53 16.93 2.90
N GLU A 153 10.21 17.80 2.14
CA GLU A 153 10.36 17.63 0.69
C GLU A 153 10.99 16.29 0.30
N GLU A 154 12.07 15.88 0.96
CA GLU A 154 12.78 14.62 0.69
C GLU A 154 11.91 13.40 0.99
N LEU A 155 11.34 13.32 2.19
CA LEU A 155 10.49 12.20 2.58
C LEU A 155 9.22 12.13 1.72
N SER A 156 8.69 13.27 1.26
CA SER A 156 7.54 13.29 0.35
C SER A 156 7.88 12.66 -1.01
N LEU A 157 9.07 12.94 -1.54
CA LEU A 157 9.56 12.34 -2.79
C LEU A 157 9.81 10.83 -2.64
N ILE A 158 10.41 10.42 -1.52
CA ILE A 158 10.61 8.99 -1.21
C ILE A 158 9.25 8.30 -1.04
N TYR A 159 8.29 8.95 -0.37
CA TYR A 159 6.94 8.42 -0.19
C TYR A 159 6.22 8.28 -1.54
N MET A 160 6.33 9.27 -2.43
CA MET A 160 5.82 9.18 -3.79
C MET A 160 6.40 7.96 -4.51
N ALA A 161 7.73 7.81 -4.53
CA ALA A 161 8.38 6.67 -5.18
C ALA A 161 7.97 5.32 -4.57
N ALA A 162 7.66 5.28 -3.27
CA ALA A 162 7.26 4.07 -2.56
C ALA A 162 5.77 3.71 -2.70
N ARG A 163 4.88 4.69 -2.93
CA ARG A 163 3.43 4.51 -2.71
C ARG A 163 2.53 5.04 -3.82
N LEU A 164 3.02 5.86 -4.74
CA LEU A 164 2.18 6.54 -5.74
C LEU A 164 1.39 5.55 -6.61
N ASP A 165 2.06 4.51 -7.10
CA ASP A 165 1.49 3.47 -7.97
C ASP A 165 0.44 2.62 -7.25
N GLY A 166 0.75 2.13 -6.05
CA GLY A 166 -0.18 1.35 -5.24
C GLY A 166 -1.38 2.17 -4.77
N GLY A 167 -1.16 3.44 -4.40
CA GLY A 167 -2.22 4.37 -4.03
C GLY A 167 -3.17 4.64 -5.19
N PHE A 168 -2.63 4.95 -6.37
CA PHE A 168 -3.42 5.15 -7.59
C PHE A 168 -4.20 3.88 -7.97
N ALA A 169 -3.55 2.72 -8.01
CA ALA A 169 -4.17 1.48 -8.44
C ALA A 169 -5.33 1.05 -7.53
N ALA A 170 -5.18 1.21 -6.22
CA ALA A 170 -6.22 0.89 -5.25
C ALA A 170 -7.47 1.77 -5.46
N VAL A 171 -7.28 3.09 -5.57
CA VAL A 171 -8.40 4.04 -5.76
C VAL A 171 -9.04 3.87 -7.14
N PHE A 172 -8.22 3.71 -8.19
CA PHE A 172 -8.72 3.46 -9.54
C PHE A 172 -9.56 2.17 -9.61
N ARG A 173 -9.16 1.12 -8.88
CA ARG A 173 -9.96 -0.12 -8.79
C ARG A 173 -11.34 0.13 -8.20
N VAL A 174 -11.43 0.97 -7.17
CA VAL A 174 -12.71 1.35 -6.53
C VAL A 174 -13.55 2.19 -7.49
N PHE A 175 -12.96 3.21 -8.11
CA PHE A 175 -13.68 4.06 -9.07
C PHE A 175 -14.17 3.29 -10.29
N HIS A 176 -13.39 2.33 -10.77
CA HIS A 176 -13.83 1.41 -11.81
C HIS A 176 -15.06 0.61 -11.40
N GLU A 177 -15.17 0.17 -10.13
CA GLU A 177 -16.40 -0.49 -9.67
C GLU A 177 -17.60 0.45 -9.63
N ILE A 178 -17.40 1.68 -9.14
CA ILE A 178 -18.47 2.68 -9.07
C ILE A 178 -18.98 2.96 -10.49
N GLN A 179 -18.08 3.25 -11.43
CA GLN A 179 -18.44 3.53 -12.82
C GLN A 179 -19.14 2.34 -13.49
N ALA A 180 -18.69 1.11 -13.25
CA ALA A 180 -19.29 -0.08 -13.85
C ALA A 180 -20.69 -0.40 -13.28
N ARG A 181 -20.94 -0.06 -12.00
CA ARG A 181 -22.22 -0.35 -11.32
C ARG A 181 -23.22 0.80 -11.45
N VAL A 182 -22.74 2.04 -11.56
CA VAL A 182 -23.56 3.25 -11.66
C VAL A 182 -23.00 4.14 -12.79
N PRO A 183 -23.25 3.79 -14.07
CA PRO A 183 -22.71 4.54 -15.21
C PRO A 183 -23.17 6.01 -15.27
N GLU A 184 -24.30 6.32 -14.64
CA GLU A 184 -24.87 7.66 -14.57
C GLU A 184 -24.17 8.56 -13.54
N PHE A 185 -23.33 7.98 -12.68
CA PHE A 185 -22.55 8.74 -11.71
C PHE A 185 -21.45 9.53 -12.42
N GLN A 186 -21.68 10.84 -12.55
CA GLN A 186 -20.78 11.80 -13.20
C GLN A 186 -20.50 12.98 -12.25
N PRO A 187 -19.59 12.80 -11.28
CA PRO A 187 -19.29 13.85 -10.30
C PRO A 187 -18.72 15.08 -11.01
N GLN A 188 -19.12 16.26 -10.54
CA GLN A 188 -18.63 17.56 -11.05
C GLN A 188 -17.51 18.14 -10.19
N THR A 189 -17.47 17.78 -8.91
CA THR A 189 -16.48 18.25 -7.95
C THR A 189 -15.90 17.07 -7.17
N LEU A 190 -14.63 17.17 -6.79
CA LEU A 190 -13.94 16.21 -5.94
C LEU A 190 -13.29 16.93 -4.77
N MET A 191 -13.50 16.42 -3.55
CA MET A 191 -12.71 16.81 -2.38
C MET A 191 -11.94 15.60 -1.86
N ASP A 192 -10.64 15.74 -1.69
CA ASP A 192 -9.73 14.70 -1.19
C ASP A 192 -9.04 15.21 0.08
N PHE A 193 -9.43 14.64 1.23
CA PHE A 193 -8.88 14.98 2.53
C PHE A 193 -7.76 13.99 2.91
N GLY A 194 -6.57 14.53 3.18
CA GLY A 194 -5.35 13.74 3.28
C GLY A 194 -4.81 13.36 1.90
N SER A 195 -4.85 14.30 0.95
CA SER A 195 -4.59 14.03 -0.47
C SER A 195 -3.18 13.51 -0.77
N GLY A 196 -2.21 13.76 0.11
CA GLY A 196 -0.84 13.29 -0.03
C GLY A 196 -0.24 13.67 -1.38
N THR A 197 0.11 12.66 -2.19
CA THR A 197 0.69 12.84 -3.53
C THR A 197 -0.34 13.09 -4.65
N GLY A 198 -1.63 13.20 -4.32
CA GLY A 198 -2.70 13.45 -5.29
C GLY A 198 -3.14 12.23 -6.09
N SER A 199 -2.90 11.00 -5.59
CA SER A 199 -3.29 9.76 -6.28
C SER A 199 -4.79 9.66 -6.55
N VAL A 200 -5.62 10.15 -5.63
CA VAL A 200 -7.09 10.14 -5.78
C VAL A 200 -7.52 11.08 -6.90
N ALA A 201 -6.98 12.31 -6.95
CA ALA A 201 -7.28 13.26 -8.01
C ALA A 201 -6.93 12.68 -9.40
N TRP A 202 -5.78 12.03 -9.53
CA TRP A 202 -5.38 11.35 -10.77
C TRP A 202 -6.29 10.17 -11.13
N ALA A 203 -6.67 9.35 -10.16
CA ALA A 203 -7.61 8.24 -10.38
C ALA A 203 -8.99 8.76 -10.80
N ALA A 204 -9.48 9.80 -10.13
CA ALA A 204 -10.76 10.44 -10.42
C ALA A 204 -10.76 11.07 -11.81
N HIS A 205 -9.69 11.77 -12.18
CA HIS A 205 -9.53 12.32 -13.53
C HIS A 205 -9.50 11.22 -14.59
N SER A 206 -8.84 10.09 -14.31
CA SER A 206 -8.79 8.95 -15.24
C SER A 206 -10.16 8.29 -15.44
N THR A 207 -11.06 8.35 -14.46
CA THR A 207 -12.41 7.75 -14.53
C THR A 207 -13.47 8.74 -15.03
N TRP A 208 -13.46 9.98 -14.54
CA TRP A 208 -14.50 11.00 -14.72
C TRP A 208 -13.97 12.36 -15.18
N GLY A 209 -12.79 12.42 -15.79
CA GLY A 209 -12.16 13.70 -16.21
C GLY A 209 -12.98 14.56 -17.17
N GLN A 210 -14.00 14.01 -17.82
CA GLN A 210 -14.93 14.76 -18.68
C GLN A 210 -16.01 15.53 -17.88
N SER A 211 -16.44 15.00 -16.72
CA SER A 211 -17.48 15.61 -15.90
C SER A 211 -16.90 16.46 -14.77
N LEU A 212 -15.74 16.08 -14.23
CA LEU A 212 -15.07 16.81 -13.16
C LEU A 212 -14.59 18.18 -13.63
N ARG A 213 -14.95 19.22 -12.87
CA ARG A 213 -14.61 20.63 -13.10
C ARG A 213 -13.72 21.20 -12.00
N GLU A 214 -13.86 20.70 -10.78
CA GLU A 214 -13.14 21.20 -9.62
C GLU A 214 -12.53 20.06 -8.80
N TYR A 215 -11.29 20.27 -8.36
CA TYR A 215 -10.53 19.37 -7.50
C TYR A 215 -10.03 20.15 -6.28
N VAL A 216 -10.45 19.73 -5.09
CA VAL A 216 -10.05 20.31 -3.81
C VAL A 216 -9.23 19.28 -3.05
N CYS A 217 -7.92 19.48 -3.02
CA CYS A 217 -6.97 18.61 -2.32
C CYS A 217 -6.55 19.26 -1.00
N VAL A 218 -6.80 18.60 0.13
CA VAL A 218 -6.47 19.10 1.46
C VAL A 218 -5.47 18.15 2.11
N ASP A 219 -4.35 18.68 2.58
CA ASP A 219 -3.38 17.93 3.37
C ASP A 219 -2.74 18.83 4.44
N SER A 220 -2.29 18.23 5.54
CA SER A 220 -1.58 18.95 6.60
C SER A 220 -0.11 19.24 6.25
N SER A 221 0.47 18.49 5.31
CA SER A 221 1.85 18.66 4.87
C SER A 221 1.95 19.59 3.66
N ALA A 222 2.55 20.77 3.87
CA ALA A 222 2.86 21.68 2.77
C ALA A 222 3.80 21.05 1.72
N ALA A 223 4.74 20.20 2.14
CA ALA A 223 5.64 19.51 1.22
C ALA A 223 4.90 18.50 0.33
N MET A 224 3.89 17.79 0.87
CA MET A 224 3.03 16.90 0.08
C MET A 224 2.17 17.68 -0.90
N LEU A 225 1.56 18.80 -0.46
CA LEU A 225 0.77 19.64 -1.35
C LEU A 225 1.61 20.20 -2.50
N GLY A 226 2.80 20.72 -2.21
CA GLY A 226 3.72 21.20 -3.24
C GLY A 226 4.17 20.10 -4.20
N LEU A 227 4.33 18.85 -3.72
CA LEU A 227 4.63 17.70 -4.56
C LEU A 227 3.43 17.31 -5.43
N ALA A 228 2.23 17.22 -4.86
CA ALA A 228 1.00 16.90 -5.57
C ALA A 228 0.69 17.93 -6.66
N GLU A 229 0.90 19.21 -6.38
CA GLU A 229 0.74 20.29 -7.35
C GLU A 229 1.64 20.10 -8.57
N LYS A 230 2.93 19.79 -8.36
CA LYS A 230 3.87 19.49 -9.45
C LYS A 230 3.44 18.26 -10.24
N LEU A 231 2.98 17.21 -9.56
CA LEU A 231 2.50 16.00 -10.21
C LEU A 231 1.24 16.26 -11.04
N LEU A 232 0.31 17.09 -10.57
CA LEU A 232 -0.96 17.40 -11.23
C LEU A 232 -0.79 18.36 -12.42
N LYS A 233 0.10 19.34 -12.32
CA LYS A 233 0.37 20.29 -13.42
C LYS A 233 1.15 19.67 -14.57
N GLY A 234 1.88 18.58 -14.31
CA GLY A 234 2.84 18.00 -15.26
C GLY A 234 4.11 18.85 -15.36
N PRO A 235 5.16 18.35 -16.06
CA PRO A 235 6.35 19.14 -16.30
C PRO A 235 6.01 20.36 -17.16
N VAL A 236 6.46 21.53 -16.69
CA VAL A 236 6.49 22.78 -17.47
C VAL A 236 7.60 22.69 -18.50
#